data_AF-A0A2G9TMF0-F1
#
_entry.id   AF-A0A2G9TMF0-F1
#
_cell.length_a   1.000
_cell.length_b   1.000
_cell.length_c   1.000
_cell.angle_alpha   90.00
_cell.angle_beta   90.00
_cell.angle_gamma   90.00
#
_symmetry.space_group_name_H-M   'P 1'
#
loop_
_entity.id
_entity.type
_entity.pdbx_description
1 polymer ?
#
loop_
_entity_poly.entity_id
_entity_poly.type
_entity_poly.pdbx_seq_one_letter_code
_entity_poly.pdbx_strand_id
1 'polypeptide(L)' 'MGDDFLFLRKRFPKYEVWITGHGLGGSLASLAASFLVGSRMAMPNKVKLVTFGQPRTGDSNFSDALNSQ' A
#
# COMPACT_ATOMS: atom_id res chain seq x y z
N MET A 1 -8.96 -10.39 1.69
CA MET A 1 -7.78 -9.62 1.21
C MET A 1 -6.48 -10.10 1.84
N GLY A 2 -6.42 -10.27 3.17
CA GLY A 2 -5.19 -10.73 3.85
C GLY A 2 -4.74 -12.14 3.42
N ASP A 3 -5.65 -13.11 3.39
CA ASP A 3 -5.28 -14.52 3.16
C ASP A 3 -4.74 -14.77 1.73
N ASP A 4 -5.42 -14.25 0.71
CA ASP A 4 -4.97 -14.36 -0.68
C ASP A 4 -3.62 -13.65 -0.91
N PHE A 5 -3.46 -12.48 -0.30
CA PHE A 5 -2.21 -11.73 -0.37
C PHE A 5 -1.06 -12.51 0.27
N LEU A 6 -1.27 -13.08 1.46
CA LEU A 6 -0.26 -13.88 2.16
C LEU A 6 0.06 -15.18 1.41
N PHE A 7 -0.95 -15.82 0.80
CA PHE A 7 -0.75 -16.98 -0.06
C PHE A 7 0.17 -16.64 -1.25
N LEU A 8 -0.13 -15.56 -1.98
CA LEU A 8 0.70 -15.10 -3.10
C LEU A 8 2.08 -14.63 -2.64
N ARG A 9 2.19 -13.99 -1.47
CA ARG A 9 3.45 -13.56 -0.87
C ARG A 9 4.37 -14.74 -0.58
N LYS A 10 3.82 -15.83 -0.02
CA LYS A 10 4.56 -17.07 0.23
C LYS A 10 4.96 -17.76 -1.06
N ARG A 11 4.10 -17.73 -2.09
CA ARG A 11 4.38 -18.36 -3.38
C ARG A 11 5.42 -17.60 -4.20
N PHE A 12 5.42 -16.26 -4.13
CA PHE A 12 6.30 -15.38 -4.90
C PHE A 12 7.04 -14.38 -4.00
N PRO A 13 7.96 -14.84 -3.12
CA PRO A 13 8.55 -14.00 -2.07
C PRO A 13 9.47 -12.89 -2.60
N LYS A 14 9.98 -13.02 -3.84
CA LYS A 14 10.90 -12.04 -4.44
C LYS A 14 10.19 -10.88 -5.13
N TYR A 15 8.89 -11.02 -5.42
CA TYR A 15 8.14 -10.09 -6.26
C TYR A 15 7.82 -8.80 -5.52
N GLU A 16 7.82 -7.70 -6.28
CA GLU A 16 7.35 -6.41 -5.79
C GLU A 16 5.82 -6.38 -5.72
N VAL A 17 5.31 -5.47 -4.89
CA VAL A 17 3.87 -5.20 -4.71
C VAL A 17 3.59 -3.86 -5.33
N TRP A 18 2.92 -3.88 -6.47
CA TRP A 18 2.48 -2.66 -7.12
C TRP A 18 1.03 -2.41 -6.74
N ILE A 19 0.79 -1.27 -6.10
CA ILE A 19 -0.54 -0.84 -5.65
C ILE A 19 -0.86 0.42 -6.42
N THR A 20 -1.95 0.40 -7.16
CA THR A 20 -2.33 1.50 -8.03
C THR A 20 -3.79 1.84 -7.89
N GLY A 21 -4.15 3.06 -8.26
CA GLY A 21 -5.53 3.53 -8.21
C GLY A 21 -5.74 4.86 -8.90
N HIS A 22 -6.95 5.04 -9.46
CA HIS A 22 -7.38 6.27 -10.13
C HIS A 22 -8.55 6.91 -9.37
N GLY A 23 -8.55 8.25 -9.23
CA GLY A 23 -9.57 8.98 -8.51
C GLY A 23 -9.69 8.49 -7.06
N LEU A 24 -10.91 8.15 -6.63
CA LEU A 24 -11.17 7.53 -5.32
C LEU A 24 -10.32 6.27 -5.07
N GLY A 25 -10.06 5.49 -6.12
CA GLY A 25 -9.19 4.32 -6.03
C GLY A 25 -7.76 4.66 -5.65
N GLY A 26 -7.28 5.87 -5.96
CA GLY A 26 -5.97 6.35 -5.52
C GLY A 26 -5.88 6.48 -4.00
N SER A 27 -6.91 7.00 -3.34
CA SER A 27 -6.96 7.03 -1.87
C SER A 27 -7.00 5.64 -1.25
N LEU A 28 -7.78 4.72 -1.83
CA LEU A 28 -7.82 3.34 -1.38
C LEU A 28 -6.48 2.63 -1.58
N ALA A 29 -5.78 2.90 -2.67
CA ALA A 29 -4.44 2.39 -2.93
C ALA A 29 -3.44 2.88 -1.86
N SER A 30 -3.50 4.16 -1.50
CA SER A 30 -2.66 4.74 -0.42
C SER A 30 -2.93 4.08 0.94
N LEU A 31 -4.20 3.86 1.28
CA LEU A 31 -4.59 3.14 2.50
C LEU A 31 -4.12 1.68 2.48
N ALA A 32 -4.26 0.99 1.35
CA ALA A 32 -3.82 -0.40 1.19
C ALA A 32 -2.30 -0.53 1.33
N ALA A 33 -1.53 0.39 0.75
CA ALA A 33 -0.08 0.43 0.90
C ALA A 33 0.31 0.61 2.37
N SER A 34 -0.28 1.59 3.04
CA SER A 34 -0.05 1.85 4.46
C SER A 34 -0.41 0.66 5.33
N PHE A 35 -1.52 -0.02 5.03
CA PHE A 35 -1.97 -1.20 5.76
C PHE A 35 -0.99 -2.35 5.60
N LEU A 36 -0.55 -2.67 4.38
CA LEU A 36 0.35 -3.79 4.12
C LEU A 36 1.72 -3.62 4.78
N VAL A 37 2.25 -2.39 4.80
CA VAL A 37 3.53 -2.09 5.46
C VAL A 37 3.35 -2.01 6.97
N GLY A 38 2.35 -1.27 7.46
CA GLY A 38 2.08 -1.11 8.90
C GLY A 38 1.75 -2.42 9.62
N SER A 39 1.06 -3.34 8.94
CA SER A 39 0.77 -4.69 9.46
C SER A 39 1.91 -5.69 9.26
N ARG A 40 3.04 -5.28 8.67
CA ARG A 40 4.21 -6.12 8.34
C ARG A 40 3.88 -7.30 7.41
N MET A 41 2.80 -7.20 6.64
CA MET A 41 2.47 -8.19 5.60
C MET A 41 3.40 -8.07 4.39
N ALA A 42 3.95 -6.88 4.15
CA ALA A 42 4.96 -6.62 3.14
C ALA A 42 6.08 -5.73 3.69
N MET A 43 7.31 -5.94 3.20
CA MET A 43 8.43 -5.05 3.50
C MET A 43 8.29 -3.74 2.71
N PRO A 44 8.56 -2.57 3.32
CA PRO A 44 8.42 -1.26 2.65
C PRO A 44 9.18 -1.20 1.32
N ASN A 45 10.41 -1.73 1.28
CA ASN A 45 11.25 -1.77 0.08
C ASN A 45 10.69 -2.59 -1.09
N LYS A 46 9.68 -3.44 -0.85
CA LYS A 46 9.01 -4.25 -1.86
C LYS A 46 7.66 -3.67 -2.28
N VAL A 47 7.20 -2.58 -1.69
CA VAL A 47 5.92 -1.95 -2.03
C VAL A 47 6.18 -0.71 -2.89
N LYS A 48 5.42 -0.59 -3.98
CA LYS A 48 5.40 0.55 -4.90
C LYS A 48 3.96 1.03 -5.03
N LEU A 49 3.73 2.28 -4.65
CA LEU A 49 2.44 2.94 -4.73
C LEU A 49 2.46 3.96 -5.85
N VAL A 50 1.54 3.83 -6.82
CA VAL A 50 1.38 4.81 -7.91
C VAL A 50 -0.09 5.14 -8.08
N THR A 51 -0.45 6.39 -7.81
CA THR A 51 -1.85 6.87 -7.86
C THR A 51 -2.02 7.96 -8.89
N PHE A 52 -3.19 8.01 -9.54
CA PHE A 52 -3.54 9.06 -10.51
C PHE A 52 -4.79 9.81 -10.07
N GLY A 53 -4.69 11.13 -9.89
CA GLY A 53 -5.82 11.96 -9.47
C GLY A 53 -6.37 11.60 -8.08
N GLN A 54 -5.52 11.15 -7.16
CA GLN A 54 -5.95 10.79 -5.80
C GLN A 54 -6.50 12.02 -5.05
N PRO A 55 -7.69 11.95 -4.42
CA PRO A 55 -8.11 12.98 -3.48
C PRO A 55 -7.33 12.87 -2.17
N ARG A 56 -7.47 13.90 -1.31
CA ARG A 56 -6.88 13.89 0.03
C ARG A 56 -7.41 12.69 0.81
N THR A 57 -6.49 11.85 1.30
CA THR A 57 -6.81 10.57 1.96
C THR A 57 -6.77 10.67 3.49
N GLY A 58 -6.06 11.67 4.03
CA GLY A 58 -5.93 11.89 5.46
C GLY A 58 -5.45 13.31 5.81
N ASP A 59 -5.17 13.51 7.09
CA ASP A 59 -4.61 14.73 7.65
C ASP A 59 -3.07 14.73 7.61
N SER A 60 -2.43 15.71 8.26
CA SER A 60 -0.97 15.77 8.35
C SER A 60 -0.37 14.55 9.05
N ASN A 61 -1.03 14.04 10.10
CA ASN A 61 -0.56 12.88 10.85
C ASN A 61 -0.52 11.63 9.97
N PHE A 62 -1.56 11.43 9.14
CA PHE A 62 -1.57 10.34 8.16
C PHE A 62 -0.43 10.50 7.13
N SER A 63 -0.20 11.72 6.64
CA SER A 63 0.88 11.99 5.68
C SER A 63 2.25 11.67 6.28
N ASP A 64 2.50 12.09 7.51
CA ASP A 64 3.78 11.84 8.20
C ASP A 64 3.98 10.34 8.43
N ALA A 65 2.94 9.64 8.90
CA ALA A 65 2.97 8.19 9.12
C ALA A 65 3.16 7.40 7.82
N LEU A 66 2.63 7.88 6.69
CA LEU A 66 2.83 7.26 5.38
C LEU A 66 4.25 7.47 4.86
N ASN A 67 4.81 8.67 5.07
CA ASN A 67 6.15 9.03 4.61
C ASN A 67 7.27 8.41 5.47
N SER A 68 6.98 8.05 6.72
CA SER A 68 7.95 7.47 7.66
C SER A 68 8.03 5.93 7.62
N GLN A 69 7.30 5.29 6.70
CA GLN A 69 7.28 3.82 6.52
C GLN A 69 8.51 3.30 5.79
#